data_AF-A0A7R7FTD2-F1
#
_entry.id   AF-A0A7R7FTD2-F1
#
_cell.length_a   1.000
_cell.length_b   1.000
_cell.length_c   1.000
_cell.angle_alpha   90.00
_cell.angle_beta   90.00
_cell.angle_gamma   90.00
#
_symmetry.space_group_name_H-M   'P 1'
#
loop_
_entity.id
_entity.type
_entity.pdbx_description
1 polymer ?
#
loop_
_entity_poly.entity_id
_entity_poly.type
_entity_poly.pdbx_seq_one_letter_code
_entity_poly.pdbx_strand_id
1 'polypeptide(L)' 'MRLTPIKSIRQKCLDCCCDQIKDVRECNIKHCALHPYRMGRRQAKQGGE' A
#
# COMPACT_ATOMS: atom_id res chain seq x y z
N MET A 1 -9.55 12.29 -10.45
CA MET A 1 -9.12 11.96 -9.06
C MET A 1 -7.61 11.75 -9.03
N ARG A 2 -6.84 12.61 -8.33
CA ARG A 2 -5.40 12.39 -8.12
C ARG A 2 -5.21 11.25 -7.12
N LEU A 3 -4.97 10.04 -7.62
CA LEU A 3 -4.54 8.92 -6.78
C LEU A 3 -3.12 9.22 -6.31
N THR A 4 -2.96 9.36 -5.00
CA THR A 4 -1.62 9.45 -4.43
C THR A 4 -0.89 8.13 -4.70
N PRO A 5 0.42 8.14 -4.96
CA PRO A 5 1.17 6.91 -5.26
C PRO A 5 0.99 5.84 -4.17
N ILE A 6 0.79 6.25 -2.92
CA ILE A 6 0.45 5.35 -1.80
C ILE A 6 -0.86 4.59 -2.01
N LYS A 7 -1.92 5.25 -2.51
CA LYS A 7 -3.20 4.57 -2.81
C LYS A 7 -3.02 3.56 -3.94
N SER A 8 -2.28 3.90 -4.98
CA SER A 8 -1.97 3.00 -6.10
C SER A 8 -1.15 1.78 -5.65
N ILE A 9 -0.15 1.99 -4.78
CA ILE A 9 0.65 0.89 -4.21
C ILE A 9 -0.22 -0.04 -3.38
N ARG A 10 -1.10 0.51 -2.53
CA ARG A 10 -2.01 -0.32 -1.71
C ARG A 10 -2.97 -1.13 -2.57
N GLN A 11 -3.51 -0.55 -3.64
CA GLN A 11 -4.34 -1.26 -4.62
C GLN A 11 -3.54 -2.37 -5.31
N LYS A 12 -2.28 -2.13 -5.67
CA LYS A 12 -1.40 -3.16 -6.23
C LYS A 12 -1.12 -4.30 -5.25
N CYS A 13 -0.97 -4.00 -3.95
CA CYS A 13 -0.83 -5.02 -2.93
C CYS A 13 -2.13 -5.84 -2.75
N LEU A 14 -3.30 -5.20 -2.84
CA LEU A 14 -4.58 -5.90 -2.80
C LEU A 14 -4.75 -6.81 -4.01
N ASP A 15 -4.47 -6.33 -5.21
CA ASP A 15 -4.46 -7.11 -6.45
C ASP A 15 -3.54 -8.35 -6.36
N CYS A 16 -2.33 -8.17 -5.81
CA CYS A 16 -1.39 -9.27 -5.57
C CYS A 16 -1.88 -10.31 -4.55
N CYS A 17 -2.70 -9.89 -3.59
CA CYS A 17 -3.21 -10.73 -2.50
C CYS A 17 -4.68 -11.13 -2.72
N CYS A 18 -5.22 -11.05 -3.94
CA CYS A 18 -6.62 -11.35 -4.26
C CYS A 18 -7.62 -10.57 -3.37
N ASP A 19 -7.37 -9.28 -3.17
CA ASP A 19 -8.11 -8.36 -2.29
C ASP A 19 -8.15 -8.77 -0.81
N GLN A 20 -7.32 -9.72 -0.39
CA GLN A 20 -7.24 -10.15 1.00
C GLN A 20 -6.37 -9.20 1.83
N ILE A 21 -7.03 -8.31 2.56
CA ILE A 21 -6.38 -7.34 3.47
C ILE A 21 -5.51 -8.04 4.53
N LYS A 22 -5.92 -9.24 4.99
CA LYS A 22 -5.15 -10.05 5.95
C LYS A 22 -3.81 -10.45 5.36
N ASP A 23 -3.81 -10.97 4.14
CA ASP A 23 -2.60 -11.34 3.40
C ASP A 23 -1.69 -10.14 3.14
N VAL A 24 -2.24 -8.97 2.81
CA VAL A 24 -1.45 -7.74 2.67
C VAL A 24 -0.75 -7.35 3.99
N ARG A 25 -1.41 -7.57 5.14
CA ARG A 25 -0.78 -7.34 6.46
C ARG A 25 0.27 -8.39 6.78
N GLU A 26 -0.05 -9.66 6.55
CA GLU A 26 0.76 -10.85 6.85
C GLU A 26 1.73 -11.23 5.72
N CYS A 27 1.88 -10.35 4.72
CA CYS A 27 2.74 -10.58 3.57
C CYS A 27 4.19 -10.81 4.03
N ASN A 28 4.65 -12.05 3.85
CA ASN A 28 6.01 -12.49 4.19
C ASN A 28 7.05 -12.12 3.12
N ILE A 29 6.63 -11.48 2.02
CA ILE A 29 7.51 -11.06 0.92
C ILE A 29 8.29 -9.80 1.32
N LYS A 30 9.28 -9.97 2.21
CA LYS A 30 10.16 -8.90 2.68
C LYS A 30 11.02 -8.29 1.56
N HIS A 31 11.25 -9.04 0.48
CA HIS A 31 11.96 -8.58 -0.70
C HIS A 31 11.13 -7.68 -1.64
N CYS A 32 9.82 -7.54 -1.39
CA CYS A 32 8.98 -6.71 -2.24
C CYS A 32 9.29 -5.22 -2.00
N ALA A 33 9.58 -4.48 -3.08
CA ALA A 33 9.79 -3.03 -3.02
C ALA A 33 8.57 -2.27 -2.45
N LEU A 34 7.37 -2.86 -2.53
CA LEU A 34 6.13 -2.31 -2.02
C LEU A 34 5.86 -2.68 -0.55
N HIS A 35 6.62 -3.62 0.04
CA HIS A 35 6.45 -4.09 1.42
C HIS A 35 6.38 -2.96 2.45
N PRO A 36 7.24 -1.92 2.44
CA PRO A 36 7.13 -0.81 3.40
C PRO A 36 5.88 0.06 3.20
N TYR A 37 5.31 0.08 2.00
CA TYR A 37 4.18 0.94 1.62
C TYR A 37 2.82 0.23 1.70
N ARG A 38 2.79 -1.10 1.88
CA ARG A 38 1.57 -1.96 1.89
C ARG A 38 0.50 -1.52 2.90
N MET A 39 0.93 -0.96 4.03
CA MET A 39 0.04 -0.47 5.10
C MET A 39 -0.61 0.88 4.79
N GLY A 40 -0.28 1.53 3.66
CA GLY A 40 -0.90 2.79 3.27
C GLY A 40 -0.66 3.95 4.24
N ARG A 41 0.27 3.82 5.19
CA ARG A 41 0.63 4.89 6.14
C ARG A 41 1.51 5.91 5.42
N ARG A 42 0.86 6.94 4.88
CA ARG A 42 1.51 8.22 4.63
C ARG A 42 1.89 8.80 5.99
N GLN A 43 3.18 9.08 6.23
CA GLN A 43 3.55 9.92 7.36
C GLN A 43 2.82 11.26 7.19
N ALA A 44 2.02 11.66 8.18
CA ALA A 44 1.22 12.86 8.08
C ALA A 44 2.15 14.09 8.06
N LYS A 45 2.61 14.51 6.89
CA LYS A 45 2.97 15.90 6.64
C LYS A 45 2.02 16.45 5.57
N GLN A 46 1.09 17.24 6.11
CA GLN A 46 0.57 18.54 5.67
C GLN A 46 0.44 18.83 4.16
N GLY A 47 -0.73 19.38 3.78
CA GLY A 47 -1.07 19.97 2.46
C GLY A 47 -1.73 18.95 1.54
N GLY A 48 -2.96 19.11 1.04
CA GLY A 48 -3.54 20.32 0.47
C GLY A 48 -3.19 20.36 -1.03
N GLU A 49 -4.22 20.37 -1.89
CA GLU A 49 -4.23 20.45 -3.38
C GLU A 49 -4.24 19.15 -4.23
#